data_AF-A0A4S1FZ93-F1
#
_entry.id   AF-A0A4S1FZ93-F1
#
_cell.length_a   1.000
_cell.length_b   1.000
_cell.length_c   1.000
_cell.angle_alpha   90.00
_cell.angle_beta   90.00
_cell.angle_gamma   90.00
#
_symmetry.space_group_name_H-M   'P 1'
#
loop_
_entity.id
_entity.type
_entity.pdbx_description
1 polymer ?
#
loop_
_entity_poly.entity_id
_entity_poly.type
_entity_poly.pdbx_seq_one_letter_code
_entity_poly.pdbx_strand_id
1 'polypeptide(L)'
;MGALKFKSFFAPAPLGVASLLVVVSALSACNSSKMFGDLHPTETLTKGYVIDQAAIDSVPVGSSREQVLLALGTPSTTATFDNEAFYYISQTRKRYVAFDNPH
;
A
#
# COMPACT_ATOMS: atom_id res chain seq x y z
N MET A 1 32.55 -54.50 -21.16
CA MET A 1 32.33 -53.04 -21.09
C MET A 1 31.11 -52.83 -20.21
N GLY A 2 31.10 -52.42 -18.94
CA GLY A 2 32.04 -51.77 -18.03
C GLY A 2 31.24 -50.73 -17.24
N ALA A 3 30.43 -51.16 -16.26
CA ALA A 3 29.51 -50.30 -15.52
C ALA A 3 30.26 -49.33 -14.59
N LEU A 4 30.09 -48.02 -14.77
CA LEU A 4 30.65 -46.99 -13.89
C LEU A 4 29.80 -46.88 -12.61
N LYS A 5 30.30 -47.48 -11.53
CA LYS A 5 29.75 -47.35 -10.17
C LYS A 5 30.19 -46.00 -9.59
N PHE A 6 29.30 -45.02 -9.59
CA PHE A 6 29.51 -43.75 -8.90
C PHE A 6 29.41 -43.99 -7.39
N LYS A 7 30.55 -44.05 -6.71
CA LYS A 7 30.63 -44.22 -5.25
C LYS A 7 30.54 -42.83 -4.63
N SER A 8 29.36 -42.51 -4.07
CA SER A 8 29.14 -41.32 -3.25
C SER A 8 30.04 -41.38 -2.02
N PHE A 9 31.17 -40.66 -2.07
CA PHE A 9 31.98 -40.38 -0.90
C PHE A 9 31.25 -39.38 -0.01
N PHE A 10 30.43 -39.90 0.90
CA PHE A 10 29.93 -39.16 2.04
C PHE A 10 31.09 -39.04 3.05
N ALA A 11 31.91 -38.01 2.89
CA ALA A 11 32.95 -37.69 3.85
C ALA A 11 32.32 -36.91 5.04
N PRO A 12 32.68 -37.21 6.30
CA PRO A 12 32.27 -36.39 7.42
C PRO A 12 33.05 -35.07 7.35
N ALA A 13 32.39 -33.99 6.95
CA ALA A 13 33.00 -32.67 6.92
C ALA A 13 33.39 -32.26 8.37
N PRO A 14 34.60 -31.69 8.59
CA PRO A 14 34.97 -31.19 9.90
C PRO A 14 34.05 -30.02 10.29
N LEU A 15 33.57 -30.07 11.53
CA LEU A 15 32.60 -29.16 12.16
C LEU A 15 32.93 -27.64 12.03
N GLY A 16 34.13 -27.27 11.58
CA GLY A 16 34.52 -25.88 11.34
C GLY A 16 33.97 -25.25 10.06
N VAL A 17 33.67 -26.03 9.01
CA VAL A 17 33.22 -25.48 7.72
C VAL A 17 31.70 -25.27 7.69
N ALA A 18 30.96 -26.02 8.50
CA ALA A 18 29.51 -25.87 8.63
C ALA A 18 29.11 -24.51 9.23
N SER A 19 29.96 -23.93 10.10
CA SER A 19 29.67 -22.63 10.73
C SER A 19 29.73 -21.45 9.76
N LEU A 20 30.51 -21.55 8.67
CA LEU A 20 30.67 -20.46 7.71
C LEU A 20 29.49 -20.37 6.73
N LEU A 21 28.87 -21.51 6.38
CA LEU A 21 27.69 -21.52 5.51
C LEU A 21 26.42 -21.02 6.21
N VAL A 22 26.28 -21.25 7.52
CA VAL A 22 25.14 -20.76 8.31
C VAL A 22 25.12 -19.23 8.41
N VAL A 23 26.30 -18.60 8.55
CA VAL A 23 26.42 -17.13 8.64
C VAL A 23 26.09 -16.45 7.30
N VAL A 24 26.45 -17.07 6.16
CA VAL A 24 26.09 -16.54 4.83
C VAL A 24 24.58 -16.62 4.57
N SER A 25 23.91 -17.69 5.01
CA SER A 25 22.46 -17.81 4.90
C SER A 25 21.68 -16.85 5.82
N ALA A 26 22.25 -16.45 6.96
CA ALA A 26 21.60 -15.54 7.90
C ALA A 26 21.59 -14.08 7.41
N LEU A 27 22.60 -13.65 6.64
CA LEU A 27 22.65 -12.28 6.10
C LEU A 27 21.70 -12.06 4.91
N SER A 28 21.30 -13.12 4.19
CA SER A 28 20.39 -13.01 3.04
C SER A 28 18.92 -12.78 3.45
N ALA A 29 18.60 -12.88 4.74
CA ALA A 29 17.25 -12.60 5.27
C ALA A 29 17.01 -11.11 5.57
N CYS A 30 18.02 -10.24 5.45
CA CYS A 30 17.84 -8.80 5.52
C CYS A 30 17.23 -8.27 4.21
N ASN A 31 15.95 -8.59 3.95
CA ASN A 31 14.98 -7.84 3.14
C ASN A 31 15.50 -7.11 1.86
N SER A 32 16.54 -7.65 1.20
CA SER A 32 17.19 -7.00 0.04
C SER A 32 16.36 -7.12 -1.24
N SER A 33 15.22 -7.81 -1.17
CA SER A 33 14.23 -7.88 -2.26
C SER A 33 13.55 -6.53 -2.55
N LYS A 34 13.67 -5.52 -1.68
CA LYS A 34 13.11 -4.19 -1.95
C LYS A 34 14.00 -3.26 -2.79
N MET A 35 15.16 -3.72 -3.27
CA MET A 35 16.11 -2.83 -3.97
C MET A 35 16.13 -2.94 -5.51
N PHE A 36 15.48 -3.94 -6.12
CA PHE A 36 15.60 -4.15 -7.59
C PHE A 36 14.29 -4.39 -8.35
N GLY A 37 13.13 -4.32 -7.70
CA GLY A 37 11.85 -4.58 -8.38
C GLY A 37 10.60 -4.01 -7.71
N ASP A 38 10.71 -3.52 -6.47
CA ASP A 38 9.60 -2.91 -5.73
C ASP A 38 9.75 -1.38 -5.63
N LEU A 39 10.33 -0.78 -6.65
CA LEU A 39 10.24 0.66 -6.86
C LEU A 39 8.92 0.90 -7.58
N HIS A 40 7.83 1.05 -6.83
CA HIS A 40 6.61 1.66 -7.32
C HIS A 40 6.69 3.17 -7.05
N PRO A 41 7.27 3.97 -7.96
CA PRO A 41 7.35 5.42 -7.77
C PRO A 41 5.98 6.10 -8.00
N THR A 42 4.94 5.30 -8.30
CA THR A 42 3.58 5.76 -8.49
C THR A 42 2.83 5.81 -7.16
N GLU A 43 2.39 7.00 -6.76
CA GLU A 43 1.64 7.27 -5.53
C GLU A 43 0.27 7.89 -5.88
N THR A 44 -0.79 7.40 -5.25
CA THR A 44 -2.13 7.99 -5.33
C THR A 44 -2.33 8.94 -4.15
N LEU A 45 -2.33 10.24 -4.41
CA LEU A 45 -2.56 11.29 -3.43
C LEU A 45 -4.03 11.68 -3.43
N THR A 46 -4.74 11.43 -2.32
CA THR A 46 -6.11 11.88 -2.11
C THR A 46 -6.13 13.13 -1.24
N LYS A 47 -6.73 14.22 -1.72
CA LYS A 47 -6.92 15.46 -0.96
C LYS A 47 -8.41 15.75 -0.80
N GLY A 48 -8.78 16.28 0.37
CA GLY A 48 -10.16 16.64 0.68
C GLY A 48 -10.94 15.51 1.34
N TYR A 49 -12.26 15.59 1.26
CA TYR A 49 -13.15 14.62 1.89
C TYR A 49 -13.03 13.27 1.19
N VAL A 50 -12.74 12.21 1.94
CA VAL A 50 -12.72 10.84 1.41
C VAL A 50 -14.11 10.24 1.62
N ILE A 51 -14.80 9.94 0.52
CA ILE A 51 -16.18 9.44 0.57
C ILE A 51 -16.18 8.02 1.14
N ASP A 52 -16.86 7.84 2.28
CA ASP A 52 -17.22 6.54 2.81
C ASP A 52 -18.64 6.16 2.34
N GLN A 53 -18.76 5.04 1.64
CA GLN A 53 -20.04 4.59 1.10
C GLN A 53 -21.04 4.25 2.21
N ALA A 54 -20.58 3.69 3.33
CA ALA A 54 -21.46 3.36 4.46
C ALA A 54 -22.08 4.61 5.09
N ALA A 55 -21.34 5.72 5.12
CA ALA A 55 -21.82 6.99 5.61
C ALA A 55 -22.86 7.63 4.66
N ILE A 56 -22.67 7.51 3.34
CA ILE A 56 -23.65 7.96 2.34
C ILE A 56 -24.96 7.16 2.43
N ASP A 57 -24.86 5.84 2.60
CA ASP A 57 -26.02 4.96 2.74
C ASP A 57 -26.87 5.28 3.99
N SER A 58 -26.24 5.86 5.03
CA SER A 58 -26.93 6.28 6.25
C SER A 58 -27.77 7.57 6.10
N VAL A 59 -27.59 8.29 4.99
CA VAL A 59 -28.23 9.59 4.71
C VAL A 59 -29.03 9.53 3.40
N PRO A 60 -30.21 8.90 3.40
CA PRO A 60 -31.06 8.87 2.22
C PRO A 60 -31.57 10.25 1.82
N VAL A 61 -31.99 10.40 0.56
CA VAL A 61 -32.60 11.62 0.07
C VAL A 61 -33.83 12.00 0.90
N GLY A 62 -33.88 13.24 1.39
CA GLY A 62 -34.92 13.72 2.30
C GLY A 62 -34.54 13.65 3.79
N SER A 63 -33.36 13.13 4.16
CA SER A 63 -32.80 13.27 5.51
C SER A 63 -32.64 14.74 5.93
N SER A 64 -32.72 14.99 7.24
CA SER A 64 -32.53 16.34 7.77
C SER A 64 -31.09 16.82 7.60
N ARG A 65 -30.91 18.14 7.56
CA ARG A 65 -29.60 18.78 7.44
C ARG A 65 -28.65 18.36 8.56
N GLU A 66 -29.16 18.36 9.79
CA GLU A 66 -28.39 18.07 10.99
C GLU A 66 -27.92 16.61 10.99
N GLN A 67 -28.74 15.71 10.46
CA GLN A 67 -28.37 14.32 10.26
C GLN A 67 -27.25 14.17 9.23
N VAL A 68 -27.33 14.91 8.12
CA VAL A 68 -26.27 14.92 7.09
C VAL A 68 -24.95 15.43 7.70
N LEU A 69 -24.98 16.51 8.48
CA LEU A 69 -23.79 17.05 9.16
C LEU A 69 -23.23 16.11 10.22
N LEU A 70 -24.09 15.38 10.94
CA LEU A 70 -23.65 14.41 11.96
C LEU A 70 -23.01 13.17 11.31
N ALA A 71 -23.57 12.71 10.19
CA ALA A 71 -23.08 11.52 9.50
C ALA A 71 -21.86 11.79 8.61
N LEU A 72 -21.85 12.90 7.86
CA LEU A 72 -20.80 13.22 6.88
C LEU A 72 -19.81 14.28 7.38
N GLY A 73 -20.09 14.96 8.49
CA GLY A 73 -19.23 15.99 9.06
C GLY A 73 -19.29 17.33 8.32
N THR A 74 -18.29 18.18 8.58
CA THR A 74 -18.20 19.54 8.01
C THR A 74 -17.95 19.46 6.50
N PRO A 75 -18.78 20.11 5.66
CA PRO A 75 -18.59 20.11 4.22
C PRO A 75 -17.36 20.93 3.79
N SER A 76 -16.89 20.71 2.57
CA SER A 76 -15.75 21.42 1.99
C SER A 76 -16.11 22.88 1.64
N THR A 77 -17.32 23.13 1.16
CA THR A 77 -17.90 24.47 0.98
C THR A 77 -19.41 24.42 1.22
N THR A 78 -20.01 25.56 1.59
CA THR A 78 -21.46 25.73 1.71
C THR A 78 -21.91 26.83 0.75
N ALA A 79 -23.03 26.60 0.04
CA ALA A 79 -23.74 27.68 -0.64
C ALA A 79 -24.82 28.20 0.30
N THR A 80 -24.79 29.48 0.65
CA THR A 80 -25.74 30.09 1.60
C THR A 80 -26.88 30.84 0.91
N PHE A 81 -26.86 30.97 -0.43
CA PHE A 81 -27.85 31.74 -1.19
C PHE A 81 -28.77 30.85 -2.02
N ASP A 82 -30.06 31.20 -2.02
CA ASP A 82 -31.22 30.64 -2.76
C ASP A 82 -31.57 29.16 -2.57
N ASN A 83 -30.61 28.26 -2.36
CA ASN A 83 -30.82 26.85 -2.02
C ASN A 83 -29.59 26.32 -1.30
N GLU A 84 -29.67 26.23 0.04
CA GLU A 84 -28.51 25.88 0.85
C GLU A 84 -28.01 24.46 0.52
N ALA A 85 -26.75 24.37 0.08
CA ALA A 85 -26.13 23.12 -0.40
C ALA A 85 -24.77 22.90 0.26
N PHE A 86 -24.52 21.64 0.63
CA PHE A 86 -23.25 21.18 1.18
C PHE A 86 -22.44 20.47 0.09
N TYR A 87 -21.23 20.96 -0.16
CA TYR A 87 -20.33 20.36 -1.14
C TYR A 87 -19.25 19.54 -0.43
N TYR A 88 -19.22 18.24 -0.70
CA TYR A 88 -18.15 17.33 -0.29
C TYR A 88 -17.29 17.01 -1.51
N ILE A 89 -16.10 17.60 -1.60
CA ILE A 89 -15.26 17.53 -2.79
C ILE A 89 -13.99 16.73 -2.47
N SER A 90 -13.73 15.71 -3.29
CA SER A 90 -12.53 14.89 -3.22
C SER A 90 -11.68 15.08 -4.48
N GLN A 91 -10.37 15.17 -4.31
CA GLN A 91 -9.42 15.23 -5.42
C GLN A 91 -8.47 14.05 -5.31
N THR A 92 -8.48 13.18 -6.32
CA THR A 92 -7.49 12.10 -6.43
C THR A 92 -6.47 12.47 -7.50
N ARG A 93 -5.20 12.52 -7.13
CA ARG A 93 -4.08 12.76 -8.03
C ARG A 93 -3.19 11.51 -8.08
N LYS A 94 -2.74 11.13 -9.26
CA LYS A 94 -1.75 10.06 -9.44
C LYS A 94 -0.42 10.71 -9.79
N ARG A 95 0.58 10.53 -8.94
CA ARG A 95 1.97 10.93 -9.20
C ARG A 95 2.67 9.67 -9.71
N TYR A 96 3.22 9.67 -10.92
CA TYR A 96 3.85 8.47 -11.49
C TYR A 96 5.31 8.29 -11.07
N VAL A 97 5.99 9.41 -10.79
CA VAL A 97 7.35 9.41 -10.26
C VAL A 97 7.50 10.41 -9.12
N ALA A 98 8.40 10.16 -8.15
CA ALA A 98 8.51 10.96 -6.92
C ALA A 98 8.71 12.48 -7.14
N PHE A 99 9.33 12.87 -8.25
CA PHE A 99 9.59 14.27 -8.60
C PHE A 99 8.55 14.89 -9.55
N ASP A 100 7.55 14.10 -9.97
CA ASP A 100 6.45 14.61 -10.78
C ASP A 100 5.58 15.52 -9.91
N ASN A 101 5.32 16.73 -10.42
CA ASN A 101 4.47 17.69 -9.75
C ASN A 101 3.05 17.56 -10.31
N PRO A 102 2.12 16.89 -9.59
CA PRO A 102 0.76 16.74 -10.06
C PRO A 102 0.06 18.11 -10.03
N HIS A 103 -0.05 18.75 -11.19
CA HIS A 103 -0.84 19.97 -11.41
C HIS A 103 -2.36 19.68 -11.28
#